data_AF-A0A8E6BA00-F1
#
_entry.id   AF-A0A8E6BA00-F1
#
_cell.length_a   1.000
_cell.length_b   1.000
_cell.length_c   1.000
_cell.angle_alpha   90.00
_cell.angle_beta   90.00
_cell.angle_gamma   90.00
#
_symmetry.space_group_name_H-M   'P 1'
#
loop_
_entity.id
_entity.type
_entity.pdbx_description
1 polymer ?
#
loop_
_entity_poly.entity_id
_entity_poly.type
_entity_poly.pdbx_seq_one_letter_code
_entity_poly.pdbx_strand_id
1 'polypeptide(L)'
;MMRYSATLLILASLSLWAGAQSPKSRPRVDEQLKLFERNQVMIEKLIDGSLQISRSRDALSKSKAYEEILKEMQQEIKLAAAGQETSRLKELVTHLGTVLLQGLVPNLENARKSIAPGSQDEKALYAVKNSTGDVVNSVLKSIPENFEGKDARKKIQDARDFVDAVK
;
A
#
# COMPACT_ATOMS: atom_id res chain seq x y z
N MET A 1 31.84 -4.09 47.23
CA MET A 1 30.47 -4.65 47.25
C MET A 1 29.43 -3.80 46.52
N MET A 2 29.55 -2.47 46.50
CA MET A 2 28.60 -1.53 45.87
C MET A 2 28.40 -1.68 44.34
N ARG A 3 29.36 -2.30 43.63
CA ARG A 3 29.30 -2.52 42.17
C ARG A 3 28.38 -3.65 41.75
N TYR A 4 28.20 -4.67 42.60
CA TYR A 4 27.32 -5.81 42.31
C TYR A 4 25.84 -5.48 42.57
N SER A 5 25.59 -4.50 43.46
CA SER A 5 24.24 -4.01 43.74
C SER A 5 23.65 -3.25 42.54
N ALA A 6 24.48 -2.49 41.80
CA ALA A 6 24.04 -1.73 40.64
C ALA A 6 23.67 -2.61 39.44
N THR A 7 24.42 -3.70 39.21
CA THR A 7 24.12 -4.64 38.12
C THR A 7 22.86 -5.46 38.38
N LEU A 8 22.60 -5.85 39.64
CA LEU A 8 21.35 -6.53 40.02
C LEU A 8 20.11 -5.63 39.84
N LEU A 9 20.24 -4.34 40.11
CA LEU A 9 19.15 -3.36 39.95
C LEU A 9 18.79 -3.12 38.48
N ILE A 10 19.78 -3.13 37.58
CA ILE A 10 19.56 -3.01 36.14
C ILE A 10 18.94 -4.30 35.56
N LEU A 11 19.35 -5.48 36.02
CA LEU A 11 18.74 -6.73 35.57
C LEU A 11 17.28 -6.86 36.03
N ALA A 12 16.96 -6.39 37.24
CA ALA A 12 15.61 -6.43 37.78
C ALA A 12 14.65 -5.44 37.08
N SER A 13 15.16 -4.30 36.60
CA SER A 13 14.35 -3.35 35.82
C SER A 13 14.10 -3.82 34.38
N LEU A 14 15.06 -4.54 33.78
CA LEU A 14 14.89 -5.14 32.46
C LEU A 14 13.89 -6.31 32.45
N SER A 15 13.85 -7.13 33.51
CA SER A 15 12.90 -8.26 33.59
C SER A 15 11.45 -7.81 33.78
N LEU A 16 11.21 -6.69 34.49
CA LEU A 16 9.88 -6.08 34.58
C LEU A 16 9.39 -5.55 33.22
N TRP A 17 10.29 -5.03 32.38
CA TRP A 17 9.94 -4.46 31.08
C TRP A 17 9.57 -5.55 30.05
N ALA A 18 10.24 -6.71 30.11
CA ALA A 18 9.91 -7.85 29.27
C ALA A 18 8.56 -8.51 29.63
N GLY A 19 8.17 -8.50 30.91
CA GLY A 19 6.89 -9.05 31.38
C GLY A 19 5.66 -8.20 31.08
N ALA A 20 5.84 -6.90 30.78
CA ALA A 20 4.75 -5.98 30.47
C ALA A 20 4.27 -6.07 29.00
N GLN A 21 4.97 -6.82 28.14
CA GLN A 21 4.45 -7.17 26.83
C GLN A 21 3.42 -8.28 26.99
N SER A 22 2.19 -7.90 27.34
CA SER A 22 1.05 -8.82 27.32
C SER A 22 1.05 -9.54 25.96
N PRO A 23 0.95 -10.88 25.93
CA PRO A 23 0.88 -11.61 24.68
C PRO A 23 -0.23 -11.01 23.84
N LYS A 24 0.09 -10.49 22.65
CA LYS A 24 -0.94 -10.08 21.68
C LYS A 24 -1.87 -11.27 21.55
N SER A 25 -3.14 -11.11 21.95
CA SER A 25 -4.12 -12.18 21.91
C SER A 25 -4.07 -12.82 20.52
N ARG A 26 -3.77 -14.12 20.48
CA ARG A 26 -3.74 -14.86 19.21
C ARG A 26 -5.10 -14.65 18.54
N PRO A 27 -5.14 -14.30 17.25
CA PRO A 27 -6.41 -14.18 16.55
C PRO A 27 -7.15 -15.51 16.63
N ARG A 28 -8.47 -15.45 16.79
CA ARG A 28 -9.30 -16.65 16.86
C ARG A 28 -9.26 -17.40 15.50
N VAL A 29 -9.56 -18.70 15.51
CA VAL A 29 -9.45 -19.55 14.31
C VAL A 29 -10.32 -19.05 13.16
N ASP A 30 -11.51 -18.55 13.47
CA ASP A 30 -12.44 -17.91 12.53
C ASP A 30 -11.87 -16.61 11.93
N GLU A 31 -11.22 -15.77 12.74
CA GLU A 31 -10.54 -14.56 12.27
C GLU A 31 -9.36 -14.92 11.34
N GLN A 32 -8.59 -15.95 11.69
CA GLN A 32 -7.46 -16.42 10.86
C GLN A 32 -7.93 -16.95 9.52
N LEU A 33 -9.01 -17.75 9.50
CA LEU A 33 -9.57 -18.27 8.26
C LEU A 33 -10.07 -17.13 7.35
N LYS A 34 -10.79 -16.16 7.91
CA LYS A 34 -11.27 -14.99 7.17
C LYS A 34 -10.12 -14.15 6.61
N LEU A 35 -9.04 -13.96 7.39
CA LEU A 35 -7.84 -13.26 6.92
C LEU A 35 -7.15 -14.03 5.79
N PHE A 36 -7.06 -15.36 5.91
CA PHE A 36 -6.49 -16.22 4.88
C PHE A 36 -7.27 -16.12 3.57
N GLU A 37 -8.60 -16.27 3.62
CA GLU A 37 -9.46 -16.16 2.43
C GLU A 37 -9.32 -14.80 1.74
N ARG A 38 -9.37 -13.70 2.50
CA ARG A 38 -9.18 -12.36 1.94
C ARG A 38 -7.79 -12.17 1.32
N ASN A 39 -6.75 -12.67 1.98
CA ASN A 39 -5.39 -12.57 1.47
C ASN A 39 -5.20 -13.42 0.21
N GLN A 40 -5.81 -14.61 0.15
CA GLN A 40 -5.76 -15.46 -1.02
C GLN A 40 -6.38 -14.75 -2.23
N VAL A 41 -7.59 -14.20 -2.09
CA VAL A 41 -8.25 -13.44 -3.17
C VAL A 41 -7.38 -12.28 -3.64
N MET A 42 -6.79 -11.52 -2.71
CA MET A 42 -5.90 -10.41 -3.05
C MET A 42 -4.64 -10.89 -3.79
N ILE A 43 -4.02 -11.99 -3.36
CA ILE A 43 -2.83 -12.56 -4.00
C ILE A 43 -3.16 -13.05 -5.41
N GLU A 44 -4.29 -13.74 -5.61
CA GLU A 44 -4.74 -14.19 -6.93
C GLU A 44 -4.91 -13.00 -7.88
N LYS A 45 -5.57 -11.94 -7.42
CA LYS A 45 -5.74 -10.69 -8.19
C LYS A 45 -4.41 -10.03 -8.53
N LEU A 46 -3.47 -9.99 -7.58
CA LEU A 46 -2.13 -9.45 -7.81
C LEU A 46 -1.35 -10.29 -8.83
N ILE A 47 -1.44 -11.62 -8.76
CA ILE A 47 -0.81 -12.52 -9.72
C ILE A 47 -1.41 -12.30 -11.10
N ASP A 48 -2.73 -12.31 -11.24
CA ASP A 48 -3.41 -12.08 -12.52
C ASP A 48 -3.04 -10.71 -13.11
N GLY A 49 -3.06 -9.66 -12.28
CA GLY A 49 -2.61 -8.32 -12.67
C GLY A 49 -1.15 -8.30 -13.12
N SER A 50 -0.25 -8.97 -12.38
CA SER A 50 1.17 -9.07 -12.75
C SER A 50 1.39 -9.80 -14.08
N LEU A 51 0.58 -10.84 -14.37
CA LEU A 51 0.59 -11.54 -15.64
C LEU A 51 0.09 -10.66 -16.78
N GLN A 52 -0.93 -9.82 -16.54
CA GLN A 52 -1.38 -8.84 -17.53
C GLN A 52 -0.31 -7.76 -17.79
N ILE A 53 0.36 -7.27 -16.75
CA ILE A 53 1.48 -6.33 -16.88
C ILE A 53 2.63 -6.95 -17.68
N SER A 54 2.98 -8.23 -17.43
CA SER A 54 4.08 -8.90 -18.14
C SER A 54 3.76 -9.16 -19.62
N ARG A 55 2.48 -9.39 -19.96
CA ARG A 55 2.01 -9.53 -21.35
C ARG A 55 1.92 -8.20 -22.10
N SER A 56 1.84 -7.08 -21.38
CA SER A 56 1.71 -5.75 -21.97
C SER A 56 3.02 -5.30 -22.61
N ARG A 57 2.96 -4.87 -23.88
CA ARG A 57 4.16 -4.52 -24.65
C ARG A 57 4.57 -3.05 -24.50
N ASP A 58 3.60 -2.16 -24.39
CA ASP A 58 3.82 -0.72 -24.26
C ASP A 58 3.53 -0.22 -22.84
N ALA A 59 4.08 0.95 -22.51
CA ALA A 59 3.99 1.53 -21.18
C ALA A 59 2.55 1.95 -20.82
N LEU A 60 1.74 2.39 -21.78
CA LEU A 60 0.35 2.79 -21.54
C LEU A 60 -0.51 1.57 -21.17
N SER A 61 -0.35 0.45 -21.88
CA SER A 61 -1.01 -0.81 -21.54
C SER A 61 -0.61 -1.33 -20.16
N LYS A 62 0.67 -1.22 -19.79
CA LYS A 62 1.13 -1.54 -18.43
C LYS A 62 0.47 -0.65 -17.38
N SER A 63 0.38 0.66 -17.62
CA SER A 63 -0.29 1.59 -16.71
C SER A 63 -1.77 1.26 -16.51
N LYS A 64 -2.48 0.85 -17.58
CA LYS A 64 -3.87 0.36 -17.48
C LYS A 64 -3.98 -0.91 -16.64
N ALA A 65 -3.06 -1.86 -16.80
CA ALA A 65 -3.06 -3.07 -15.99
C ALA A 65 -2.77 -2.80 -14.51
N TYR A 66 -1.92 -1.82 -14.20
CA TYR A 66 -1.72 -1.35 -12.82
C TYR A 66 -3.00 -0.72 -12.23
N GLU A 67 -3.80 -0.02 -13.02
CA GLU A 67 -5.05 0.61 -12.55
C GLU A 67 -6.00 -0.41 -11.89
N GLU A 68 -6.13 -1.59 -12.48
CA GLU A 68 -6.97 -2.66 -11.94
C GLU A 68 -6.45 -3.18 -10.59
N ILE A 69 -5.13 -3.33 -10.45
CA ILE A 69 -4.50 -3.67 -9.17
C ILE A 69 -4.80 -2.60 -8.12
N LEU A 70 -4.70 -1.32 -8.50
CA LEU A 70 -4.93 -0.20 -7.56
C LEU A 70 -6.38 -0.17 -7.06
N LYS A 71 -7.36 -0.49 -7.90
CA LYS A 71 -8.78 -0.57 -7.51
C LYS A 71 -9.03 -1.67 -6.48
N GLU A 72 -8.46 -2.86 -6.70
CA GLU A 72 -8.55 -3.97 -5.76
C GLU A 72 -7.88 -3.62 -4.41
N MET A 73 -6.69 -3.02 -4.45
CA MET A 73 -6.00 -2.54 -3.24
C MET A 73 -6.79 -1.45 -2.51
N GLN A 74 -7.41 -0.52 -3.23
CA GLN A 74 -8.26 0.52 -2.64
C GLN A 74 -9.43 -0.08 -1.87
N GLN A 75 -10.08 -1.11 -2.42
CA GLN A 75 -11.19 -1.80 -1.76
C GLN A 75 -10.71 -2.46 -0.46
N GLU A 76 -9.61 -3.20 -0.51
CA GLU A 76 -9.05 -3.84 0.69
C GLU A 76 -8.60 -2.84 1.77
N ILE A 77 -8.04 -1.70 1.36
CA ILE A 77 -7.67 -0.62 2.29
C ILE A 77 -8.92 -0.03 2.96
N LYS A 78 -9.98 0.24 2.20
CA LYS A 78 -11.24 0.74 2.76
C LYS A 78 -11.85 -0.25 3.76
N LEU A 79 -11.83 -1.54 3.44
CA LEU A 79 -12.32 -2.59 4.35
C LEU A 79 -11.47 -2.66 5.61
N ALA A 80 -10.14 -2.64 5.50
CA ALA A 80 -9.24 -2.65 6.65
C ALA A 80 -9.42 -1.41 7.53
N ALA A 81 -9.60 -0.22 6.94
CA ALA A 81 -9.87 1.01 7.65
C ALA A 81 -11.21 0.97 8.39
N ALA A 82 -12.29 0.54 7.72
CA ALA A 82 -13.61 0.41 8.32
C ALA A 82 -13.64 -0.64 9.45
N GLY A 83 -12.89 -1.73 9.31
CA GLY A 83 -12.74 -2.77 10.32
C GLY A 83 -11.76 -2.43 11.45
N GLN A 84 -11.17 -1.22 11.45
CA GLN A 84 -10.12 -0.80 12.40
C GLN A 84 -8.93 -1.77 12.46
N GLU A 85 -8.62 -2.44 11.35
CA GLU A 85 -7.54 -3.42 11.23
C GLU A 85 -6.18 -2.69 11.06
N THR A 86 -5.73 -1.96 12.08
CA THR A 86 -4.61 -0.99 11.99
C THR A 86 -3.32 -1.58 11.41
N SER A 87 -2.95 -2.80 11.80
CA SER A 87 -1.74 -3.49 11.30
C SER A 87 -1.86 -3.83 9.82
N ARG A 88 -3.02 -4.37 9.41
CA ARG A 88 -3.29 -4.70 7.99
C ARG A 88 -3.37 -3.43 7.15
N LEU A 89 -4.07 -2.40 7.64
CA LEU A 89 -4.14 -1.10 6.97
C LEU A 89 -2.74 -0.54 6.73
N LYS A 90 -1.85 -0.61 7.72
CA LYS A 90 -0.46 -0.17 7.58
C LYS A 90 0.28 -0.92 6.48
N GLU A 91 0.14 -2.23 6.44
CA GLU A 91 0.75 -3.07 5.42
C GLU A 91 0.22 -2.75 4.02
N LEU A 92 -1.10 -2.71 3.85
CA LEU A 92 -1.74 -2.44 2.55
C LEU A 92 -1.38 -1.06 2.00
N VAL A 93 -1.38 -0.02 2.84
CA VAL A 93 -0.97 1.33 2.46
C VAL A 93 0.51 1.38 2.08
N THR A 94 1.35 0.59 2.76
CA THR A 94 2.78 0.48 2.41
C THR A 94 2.97 -0.18 1.04
N HIS A 95 2.29 -1.30 0.79
CA HIS A 95 2.33 -1.99 -0.49
C HIS A 95 1.79 -1.12 -1.62
N LEU A 96 0.71 -0.38 -1.38
CA LEU A 96 0.14 0.53 -2.37
C LEU A 96 1.13 1.62 -2.77
N GLY A 97 1.81 2.23 -1.80
CA GLY A 97 2.85 3.21 -2.07
C GLY A 97 3.98 2.64 -2.94
N THR A 98 4.37 1.38 -2.72
CA THR A 98 5.36 0.67 -3.55
C THR A 98 4.85 0.45 -4.97
N VAL A 99 3.63 -0.07 -5.14
CA VAL A 99 3.03 -0.30 -6.48
C VAL A 99 2.91 1.00 -7.26
N LEU A 100 2.52 2.10 -6.61
CA LEU A 100 2.43 3.40 -7.24
C LEU A 100 3.80 3.92 -7.69
N LEU A 101 4.76 4.02 -6.77
CA LEU A 101 6.06 4.66 -7.02
C LEU A 101 6.99 3.82 -7.91
N GLN A 102 6.99 2.50 -7.74
CA GLN A 102 7.91 1.61 -8.46
C GLN A 102 7.27 0.96 -9.69
N GLY A 103 5.94 0.84 -9.70
CA GLY A 103 5.19 0.24 -10.81
C GLY A 103 4.59 1.29 -11.72
N LEU A 104 3.56 1.99 -11.25
CA LEU A 104 2.72 2.82 -12.11
C LEU A 104 3.43 4.11 -12.59
N VAL A 105 4.03 4.88 -11.68
CA VAL A 105 4.60 6.21 -12.00
C VAL A 105 5.63 6.11 -13.14
N PRO A 106 6.63 5.21 -13.11
CA PRO A 106 7.58 5.08 -14.22
C PRO A 106 6.92 4.71 -15.56
N ASN A 107 5.85 3.91 -15.54
CA ASN A 107 5.13 3.56 -16.76
C ASN A 107 4.32 4.74 -17.31
N LEU A 108 3.70 5.56 -16.46
CA LEU A 108 3.03 6.79 -16.90
C LEU A 108 4.02 7.79 -17.50
N GLU A 109 5.20 7.97 -16.89
CA GLU A 109 6.24 8.83 -17.43
C GLU A 109 6.76 8.34 -18.79
N ASN A 110 7.01 7.03 -18.90
CA ASN A 110 7.49 6.44 -20.15
C ASN A 110 6.43 6.51 -21.25
N ALA A 111 5.17 6.22 -20.92
CA ALA A 111 4.06 6.37 -21.85
C ALA A 111 3.95 7.82 -22.33
N ARG A 112 4.07 8.79 -21.43
CA ARG A 112 4.01 10.20 -21.81
C ARG A 112 5.07 10.60 -22.83
N LYS A 113 6.31 10.13 -22.64
CA LYS A 113 7.45 10.41 -23.53
C LYS A 113 7.26 9.85 -24.95
N SER A 114 6.54 8.74 -25.10
CA SER A 114 6.36 8.05 -26.38
C SER A 114 5.09 8.44 -27.13
N ILE A 115 4.12 9.05 -26.45
CA ILE A 115 2.80 9.36 -27.01
C ILE A 115 2.81 10.74 -27.68
N ALA A 116 2.36 10.78 -28.92
CA ALA A 116 2.23 12.02 -29.68
C ALA A 116 1.12 12.94 -29.10
N PRO A 117 1.37 14.25 -28.98
CA PRO A 117 0.35 15.21 -28.55
C PRO A 117 -0.90 15.19 -29.44
N GLY A 118 -2.08 15.30 -28.84
CA GLY A 118 -3.38 15.28 -29.51
C GLY A 118 -3.89 13.89 -29.94
N SER A 119 -3.08 12.84 -29.75
CA SER A 119 -3.44 11.47 -30.15
C SER A 119 -4.52 10.86 -29.25
N GLN A 120 -5.13 9.76 -29.73
CA GLN A 120 -6.05 8.96 -28.91
C GLN A 120 -5.36 8.36 -27.69
N ASP A 121 -4.07 8.00 -27.81
CA ASP A 121 -3.30 7.44 -26.70
C ASP A 121 -3.03 8.48 -25.61
N GLU A 122 -2.91 9.77 -25.96
CA GLU A 122 -2.78 10.85 -24.97
C GLU A 122 -4.06 10.98 -24.14
N LYS A 123 -5.23 10.88 -24.78
CA LYS A 123 -6.51 10.84 -24.06
C LYS A 123 -6.60 9.64 -23.13
N ALA A 124 -6.16 8.47 -23.58
CA ALA A 124 -6.14 7.26 -22.77
C ALA A 124 -5.16 7.37 -21.59
N LEU A 125 -3.99 8.00 -21.79
CA LEU A 125 -3.03 8.28 -20.73
C LEU A 125 -3.66 9.17 -19.65
N TYR A 126 -4.34 10.25 -20.03
CA TYR A 126 -5.02 11.11 -19.05
C TYR A 126 -6.18 10.42 -18.36
N ALA A 127 -6.89 9.49 -19.01
CA ALA A 127 -7.91 8.69 -18.35
C ALA A 127 -7.30 7.85 -17.22
N VAL A 128 -6.19 7.16 -17.47
CA VAL A 128 -5.47 6.38 -16.44
C VAL A 128 -4.94 7.29 -15.33
N LYS A 129 -4.36 8.44 -15.69
CA LYS A 129 -3.89 9.45 -14.73
C LYS A 129 -5.03 9.88 -13.79
N ASN A 130 -6.16 10.30 -14.34
CA ASN A 130 -7.28 10.81 -13.55
C ASN A 130 -7.88 9.72 -12.66
N SER A 131 -8.09 8.52 -13.20
CA SER A 131 -8.56 7.36 -12.44
C SER A 131 -7.61 7.02 -11.28
N THR A 132 -6.30 7.04 -11.53
CA THR A 132 -5.28 6.85 -10.49
C THR A 132 -5.37 7.92 -9.41
N GLY A 133 -5.50 9.19 -9.79
CA GLY A 133 -5.68 10.31 -8.86
C GLY A 133 -6.91 10.11 -7.98
N ASP A 134 -8.03 9.67 -8.55
CA ASP A 134 -9.28 9.39 -7.82
C ASP A 134 -9.12 8.23 -6.83
N VAL A 135 -8.46 7.14 -7.25
CA VAL A 135 -8.14 6.01 -6.38
C VAL A 135 -7.29 6.45 -5.20
N VAL A 136 -6.20 7.17 -5.46
CA VAL A 136 -5.28 7.65 -4.42
C VAL A 136 -5.98 8.60 -3.45
N ASN A 137 -6.76 9.55 -3.97
CA ASN A 137 -7.56 10.47 -3.16
C ASN A 137 -8.52 9.73 -2.24
N SER A 138 -9.20 8.72 -2.78
CA SER A 138 -10.12 7.93 -2.01
C SER A 138 -9.41 7.09 -0.95
N VAL A 139 -8.21 6.58 -1.21
CA VAL A 139 -7.40 5.87 -0.20
C VAL A 139 -6.98 6.84 0.91
N LEU A 140 -6.40 8.00 0.55
CA LEU A 140 -5.96 9.00 1.52
C LEU A 140 -7.09 9.47 2.45
N LYS A 141 -8.32 9.58 1.93
CA LYS A 141 -9.52 9.90 2.72
C LYS A 141 -9.96 8.77 3.66
N SER A 142 -9.68 7.51 3.31
CA SER A 142 -10.04 6.34 4.12
C SER A 142 -9.07 6.07 5.26
N ILE A 143 -7.84 6.61 5.20
CA ILE A 143 -6.83 6.43 6.23
C ILE A 143 -7.14 7.36 7.42
N PRO A 144 -7.27 6.84 8.67
CA PRO A 144 -7.49 7.66 9.85
C PRO A 144 -6.39 8.71 10.09
N GLU A 145 -6.73 9.84 10.72
CA GLU A 145 -5.74 10.90 11.00
C GLU A 145 -4.62 10.43 11.95
N ASN A 146 -4.95 9.56 12.90
CA ASN A 146 -4.02 8.97 13.87
C ASN A 146 -3.25 7.76 13.31
N PHE A 147 -3.26 7.53 12.00
CA PHE A 147 -2.56 6.41 11.38
C PHE A 147 -1.05 6.47 11.59
N GLU A 148 -0.48 5.42 12.18
CA GLU A 148 0.94 5.33 12.52
C GLU A 148 1.87 5.19 11.30
N GLY A 149 1.34 4.81 10.13
CA GLY A 149 2.11 4.61 8.90
C GLY A 149 2.40 5.91 8.13
N LYS A 150 2.89 6.96 8.80
CA LYS A 150 3.12 8.28 8.20
C LYS A 150 3.98 8.24 6.93
N ASP A 151 5.04 7.42 6.92
CA ASP A 151 5.91 7.26 5.76
C ASP A 151 5.18 6.63 4.56
N ALA A 152 4.32 5.65 4.83
CA ALA A 152 3.52 5.00 3.79
C ALA A 152 2.47 5.97 3.21
N ARG A 153 1.82 6.75 4.08
CA ARG A 153 0.91 7.83 3.66
C ARG A 153 1.63 8.88 2.82
N LYS A 154 2.85 9.26 3.22
CA LYS A 154 3.69 10.20 2.46
C LYS A 154 4.04 9.63 1.08
N LYS A 155 4.43 8.36 0.97
CA LYS A 155 4.71 7.72 -0.35
C LYS A 155 3.51 7.77 -1.29
N ILE A 156 2.31 7.55 -0.78
CA ILE A 156 1.08 7.66 -1.58
C ILE A 156 0.84 9.12 -2.01
N GLN A 157 1.07 10.09 -1.11
CA GLN A 157 0.97 11.51 -1.46
C GLN A 157 2.01 11.90 -2.51
N ASP A 158 3.27 11.51 -2.33
CA ASP A 158 4.34 11.76 -3.30
C ASP A 158 3.95 11.18 -4.66
N ALA A 159 3.46 9.93 -4.70
CA ALA A 159 3.01 9.30 -5.93
C ALA A 159 1.86 10.05 -6.61
N ARG A 160 0.91 10.59 -5.82
CA ARG A 160 -0.16 11.43 -6.34
C ARG A 160 0.39 12.68 -7.01
N ASP A 161 1.29 13.38 -6.32
CA ASP A 161 1.87 14.62 -6.84
C ASP A 161 2.62 14.36 -8.15
N PHE A 162 3.28 13.20 -8.27
CA PHE A 162 3.88 12.73 -9.53
C PHE A 162 2.83 12.46 -10.62
N VAL A 163 1.76 11.72 -10.30
CA VAL A 163 0.67 11.45 -11.25
C VAL A 163 0.08 12.77 -11.76
N ASP A 164 -0.18 13.73 -10.88
CA ASP A 164 -0.72 15.05 -11.21
C ASP A 164 0.23 15.87 -12.12
N ALA A 165 1.54 15.70 -11.94
CA ALA A 165 2.58 16.36 -12.74
C ALA A 165 2.69 15.83 -14.19
N VAL A 166 2.12 14.67 -14.50
CA VAL A 166 2.07 14.15 -15.88
C VAL A 166 1.14 15.06 -16.71
N LYS A 167 1.75 15.89 -17.55
CA LYS A 167 1.11 16.80 -18.52
C LYS A 167 1.35 16.30 -19.92
#